data_AF-A0A8B7DU95-F1
#
_entry.id   AF-A0A8B7DU95-F1
#
_cell.length_a   1.000
_cell.length_b   1.000
_cell.length_c   1.000
_cell.angle_alpha   90.00
_cell.angle_beta   90.00
_cell.angle_gamma   90.00
#
_symmetry.space_group_name_H-M   'P 1'
#
loop_
_entity.id
_entity.type
_entity.pdbx_description
1 polymer ?
#
loop_
_entity_poly.entity_id
_entity_poly.type
_entity_poly.pdbx_seq_one_letter_code
_entity_poly.pdbx_strand_id
1 'polypeptide(L)'
;MQMVDLNESEDINDLEIRFTDAKDLPADILARLSFLLNSPLNGKDFKTLAEKMKKSFQFIHWLEMQKDPTASLLEHWWSDNRSRKVKDLVILLKEIQCFDAVKLLAPYMHYIGVCSHSALTESVSSKACQKIKKLKSSSKKPTDFDSTEISCDRST
;
A
#
# COMPACT_ATOMS: atom_id res chain seq x y z
N MET A 1 -9.86 2.93 64.92
CA MET A 1 -10.13 1.94 63.86
C MET A 1 -11.02 2.61 62.83
N GLN A 2 -10.46 3.04 61.71
CA GLN A 2 -11.17 3.21 60.43
C GLN A 2 -10.09 3.47 59.38
N MET A 3 -9.91 2.47 58.51
CA MET A 3 -9.15 2.55 57.28
C MET A 3 -10.02 3.27 56.26
N VAL A 4 -9.39 4.09 55.41
CA VAL A 4 -9.97 4.49 54.14
C VAL A 4 -8.85 4.42 53.12
N ASP A 5 -8.76 3.27 52.46
CA ASP A 5 -8.02 3.11 51.21
C ASP A 5 -8.87 3.76 50.11
N LEU A 6 -8.42 4.88 49.57
CA LEU A 6 -8.92 5.40 48.30
C LEU A 6 -7.93 5.00 47.21
N ASN A 7 -8.22 3.83 46.62
CA ASN A 7 -7.77 3.46 45.29
C ASN A 7 -8.28 4.50 44.29
N GLU A 8 -7.41 5.39 43.85
CA GLU A 8 -7.61 6.18 42.64
C GLU A 8 -7.01 5.36 41.48
N SER A 9 -7.80 4.42 40.95
CA SER A 9 -7.46 3.75 39.69
C SER A 9 -7.71 4.72 38.56
N GLU A 10 -6.68 5.45 38.15
CA GLU A 10 -6.68 6.21 36.91
C GLU A 10 -6.87 5.23 35.74
N ASP A 11 -8.03 5.28 35.10
CA ASP A 11 -8.34 4.57 33.86
C ASP A 11 -7.42 5.09 32.73
N ILE A 12 -6.27 4.45 32.57
CA ILE A 12 -5.42 4.64 31.40
C ILE A 12 -6.17 4.04 30.22
N ASN A 13 -6.77 4.90 29.40
CA ASN A 13 -7.25 4.56 28.07
C ASN A 13 -6.07 4.06 27.24
N ASP A 14 -5.89 2.74 27.19
CA ASP A 14 -4.89 2.09 26.34
C ASP A 14 -5.24 2.34 24.87
N LEU A 15 -4.66 3.39 24.31
CA LEU A 15 -4.68 3.68 22.88
C LEU A 15 -3.85 2.60 22.17
N GLU A 16 -4.49 1.50 21.77
CA GLU A 16 -3.80 0.42 21.06
C GLU A 16 -3.44 0.88 19.64
N ILE A 17 -2.19 1.30 19.45
CA ILE A 17 -1.66 1.62 18.13
C ILE A 17 -1.50 0.33 17.33
N ARG A 18 -2.40 0.09 16.39
CA ARG A 18 -2.31 -1.05 15.48
C ARG A 18 -1.70 -0.65 14.14
N PHE A 19 -0.83 -1.51 13.63
CA PHE A 19 -0.18 -1.35 12.34
C PHE A 19 -0.96 -2.09 11.25
N THR A 20 -1.12 -1.44 10.10
CA THR A 20 -1.75 -2.01 8.91
C THR A 20 -0.92 -3.17 8.36
N ASP A 21 -1.57 -4.28 8.01
CA ASP A 21 -0.93 -5.38 7.29
C ASP A 21 -0.52 -4.90 5.89
N ALA A 22 0.64 -5.34 5.40
CA ALA A 22 1.12 -4.91 4.09
C ALA A 22 0.19 -5.37 2.94
N LYS A 23 -0.45 -6.54 3.09
CA LYS A 23 -1.40 -7.11 2.12
C LYS A 23 -2.69 -6.29 1.98
N ASP A 24 -3.04 -5.48 2.98
CA ASP A 24 -4.28 -4.71 3.03
C ASP A 24 -4.13 -3.32 2.40
N LEU A 25 -2.98 -3.05 1.75
CA LEU A 25 -2.76 -1.80 1.03
C LEU A 25 -3.75 -1.65 -0.13
N PRO A 26 -4.39 -0.48 -0.29
CA PRO A 26 -5.29 -0.22 -1.41
C PRO A 26 -4.59 -0.37 -2.76
N ALA A 27 -5.32 -0.86 -3.76
CA ALA A 27 -4.78 -1.12 -5.10
C ALA A 27 -4.24 0.15 -5.80
N ASP A 28 -4.83 1.31 -5.53
CA ASP A 28 -4.36 2.60 -6.05
C ASP A 28 -3.02 3.03 -5.43
N ILE A 29 -2.79 2.68 -4.16
CA ILE A 29 -1.51 2.90 -3.50
C ILE A 29 -0.44 1.95 -4.05
N LEU A 30 -0.79 0.69 -4.30
CA LEU A 30 0.09 -0.26 -4.97
C LEU A 30 0.48 0.23 -6.37
N ALA A 31 -0.48 0.68 -7.18
CA ALA A 31 -0.18 1.22 -8.51
C ALA A 31 0.76 2.44 -8.47
N ARG A 32 0.59 3.32 -7.47
CA ARG A 32 1.50 4.46 -7.26
C ARG A 32 2.89 4.02 -6.80
N LEU A 33 2.99 3.00 -5.95
CA LEU A 33 4.28 2.41 -5.59
C LEU A 33 4.98 1.82 -6.82
N SER A 34 4.26 1.08 -7.65
CA SER A 34 4.78 0.55 -8.91
C SER A 34 5.30 1.65 -9.82
N PHE A 35 4.58 2.77 -9.94
CA PHE A 35 5.05 3.92 -10.71
C PHE A 35 6.39 4.49 -10.18
N LEU A 36 6.55 4.58 -8.86
CA LEU A 36 7.76 5.12 -8.24
C LEU A 36 8.96 4.17 -8.35
N LEU A 37 8.73 2.87 -8.18
CA LEU A 37 9.79 1.86 -8.03
C LEU A 37 10.14 1.14 -9.35
N ASN A 38 9.26 1.14 -10.35
CA ASN A 38 9.58 0.56 -11.66
C ASN A 38 10.38 1.54 -12.55
N SER A 39 10.58 2.79 -12.12
CA SER A 39 11.35 3.78 -12.87
C SER A 39 12.85 3.56 -12.67
N PRO A 40 13.65 3.35 -13.73
CA PRO A 40 15.09 3.06 -13.61
C PRO A 40 15.95 4.30 -13.30
N LEU A 41 15.36 5.49 -13.17
CA LEU A 41 16.04 6.77 -13.32
C LEU A 41 17.03 7.12 -12.19
N ASN A 42 17.05 6.40 -11.07
CA ASN A 42 17.87 6.79 -9.90
C ASN A 42 18.45 5.63 -9.09
N GLY A 43 18.33 4.37 -9.55
CA GLY A 43 18.80 3.19 -8.81
C GLY A 43 18.07 2.97 -7.47
N LYS A 44 16.92 3.62 -7.26
CA LYS A 44 16.03 3.43 -6.09
C LYS A 44 14.80 2.65 -6.50
N ASP A 45 15.04 1.58 -7.25
CA ASP A 45 14.05 0.81 -7.96
C ASP A 45 13.65 -0.47 -7.21
N PHE A 46 12.77 -1.24 -7.83
CA PHE A 46 12.33 -2.52 -7.29
C PHE A 46 13.48 -3.52 -7.10
N LYS A 47 14.56 -3.46 -7.90
CA LYS A 47 15.70 -4.37 -7.78
C LYS A 47 16.44 -4.12 -6.48
N THR A 48 16.75 -2.87 -6.21
CA THR A 48 17.40 -2.44 -4.96
C THR A 48 16.53 -2.77 -3.76
N LEU A 49 15.21 -2.59 -3.87
CA LEU A 49 14.26 -3.01 -2.84
C LEU A 49 14.28 -4.53 -2.63
N ALA A 50 14.30 -5.32 -3.70
CA ALA A 50 14.33 -6.78 -3.64
C ALA A 50 15.61 -7.30 -2.98
N GLU A 51 16.76 -6.68 -3.24
CA GLU A 51 18.02 -6.97 -2.56
C GLU A 51 17.93 -6.70 -1.05
N LYS A 52 17.31 -5.58 -0.64
CA LYS A 52 17.03 -5.30 0.77
C LYS A 52 16.10 -6.32 1.41
N MET A 53 15.14 -6.81 0.64
CA MET A 53 14.26 -7.93 1.03
C MET A 53 14.95 -9.31 1.00
N LYS A 54 16.26 -9.36 0.71
CA LYS A 54 17.07 -10.59 0.62
C LYS A 54 16.59 -11.57 -0.44
N LYS A 55 16.06 -11.06 -1.56
CA LYS A 55 15.71 -11.88 -2.72
C LYS A 55 16.95 -12.29 -3.50
N SER A 56 16.91 -13.47 -4.12
CA SER A 56 18.02 -13.97 -4.94
C SER A 56 18.11 -13.23 -6.27
N PHE A 57 19.30 -13.23 -6.87
CA PHE A 57 19.51 -12.67 -8.20
C PHE A 57 18.57 -13.27 -9.25
N GLN A 58 18.35 -14.60 -9.23
CA GLN A 58 17.43 -15.24 -10.18
C GLN A 58 16.00 -14.73 -10.01
N PHE A 59 15.57 -14.48 -8.77
CA PHE A 59 14.24 -13.93 -8.52
C PHE A 59 14.11 -12.49 -9.02
N ILE A 60 15.13 -11.66 -8.80
CA ILE A 60 15.17 -10.29 -9.32
C ILE A 60 15.09 -10.29 -10.85
N HIS A 61 15.83 -11.19 -11.50
CA HIS A 61 15.77 -11.33 -12.96
C HIS A 61 14.39 -11.83 -13.44
N TRP A 62 13.75 -12.75 -12.71
CA TRP A 62 12.38 -13.16 -13.00
C TRP A 62 11.37 -12.00 -12.86
N LEU A 63 11.56 -11.11 -11.89
CA LEU A 63 10.73 -9.91 -11.72
C LEU A 63 10.83 -8.95 -12.90
N GLU A 64 12.00 -8.81 -13.52
CA GLU A 64 12.19 -7.96 -14.72
C GLU A 64 11.31 -8.40 -15.90
N MET A 65 10.93 -9.69 -15.94
CA MET A 65 10.06 -10.25 -16.98
C MET A 65 8.57 -10.03 -16.68
N GLN A 66 8.23 -9.54 -15.49
CA GLN A 66 6.84 -9.32 -15.10
C GLN A 66 6.31 -7.99 -15.66
N LYS A 67 5.00 -7.96 -15.89
CA LYS A 67 4.31 -6.72 -16.32
C LYS A 67 4.43 -5.60 -15.29
N ASP A 68 4.38 -5.95 -14.01
CA ASP A 68 4.60 -5.04 -12.90
C ASP A 68 5.56 -5.68 -11.88
N PRO A 69 6.87 -5.45 -12.02
CA PRO A 69 7.89 -6.02 -11.15
C PRO A 69 7.67 -5.66 -9.67
N THR A 70 7.26 -4.43 -9.37
CA THR A 70 7.00 -3.98 -8.00
C THR A 70 5.81 -4.71 -7.39
N ALA A 71 4.68 -4.79 -8.11
CA ALA A 71 3.51 -5.49 -7.59
C ALA A 71 3.81 -6.98 -7.33
N SER A 72 4.49 -7.66 -8.26
CA SER A 72 4.89 -9.06 -8.09
C SER A 72 5.89 -9.26 -6.95
N LEU A 73 6.84 -8.33 -6.76
CA LEU A 73 7.78 -8.36 -5.64
C LEU A 73 7.04 -8.26 -4.31
N LEU A 74 6.16 -7.27 -4.18
CA LEU A 74 5.39 -7.04 -2.96
C LEU A 74 4.45 -8.21 -2.67
N GLU A 75 3.82 -8.78 -3.71
CA GLU A 75 2.98 -9.96 -3.63
C GLU A 75 3.71 -11.15 -3.01
N HIS A 76 4.88 -11.48 -3.55
CA HIS A 76 5.74 -12.51 -2.99
C HIS A 76 6.18 -12.15 -1.57
N TRP A 77 6.56 -10.90 -1.33
CA TRP A 77 7.07 -10.48 -0.04
C TRP A 77 6.03 -10.67 1.07
N TRP A 78 4.81 -10.14 0.99
CA TRP A 78 3.85 -10.40 2.07
C TRP A 78 3.29 -11.83 2.07
N SER A 79 3.40 -12.59 0.97
CA SER A 79 2.99 -14.00 0.92
C SER A 79 3.97 -14.91 1.67
N ASP A 80 5.27 -14.65 1.57
CA ASP A 80 6.32 -15.38 2.31
C ASP A 80 6.16 -15.22 3.83
N ASN A 81 5.66 -14.07 4.27
CA ASN A 81 5.36 -13.80 5.66
C ASN A 81 4.16 -12.87 5.82
N ARG A 82 3.00 -13.46 6.16
CA ARG A 82 1.72 -12.76 6.31
C ARG A 82 1.64 -11.80 7.50
N SER A 83 2.64 -11.79 8.38
CA SER A 83 2.69 -10.83 9.51
C SER A 83 3.35 -9.50 9.15
N ARG A 84 3.91 -9.38 7.94
CA ARG A 84 4.56 -8.16 7.45
C ARG A 84 3.60 -6.98 7.46
N LYS A 85 4.02 -5.89 8.09
CA LYS A 85 3.26 -4.64 8.21
C LYS A 85 3.73 -3.61 7.21
N VAL A 86 2.90 -2.60 6.94
CA VAL A 86 3.28 -1.45 6.12
C VAL A 86 4.53 -0.74 6.68
N LYS A 87 4.69 -0.74 8.02
CA LYS A 87 5.89 -0.20 8.68
C LYS A 87 7.18 -0.87 8.23
N ASP A 88 7.17 -2.19 8.02
CA ASP A 88 8.35 -2.94 7.60
C ASP A 88 8.77 -2.52 6.18
N LEU A 89 7.78 -2.32 5.29
CA LEU A 89 8.02 -1.81 3.94
C LEU A 89 8.60 -0.39 3.99
N VAL A 90 8.07 0.47 4.86
CA VAL A 90 8.58 1.84 5.04
C VAL A 90 10.05 1.85 5.50
N ILE A 91 10.46 0.93 6.37
CA ILE A 91 11.88 0.82 6.80
C ILE A 91 12.76 0.51 5.59
N LEU A 92 12.39 -0.48 4.78
CA LEU A 92 13.15 -0.87 3.58
C LEU A 92 13.22 0.27 2.55
N LEU A 93 12.11 1.00 2.35
CA LEU A 93 12.06 2.15 1.44
C LEU A 93 12.95 3.31 1.90
N LYS A 94 13.09 3.52 3.21
CA LYS A 94 14.04 4.49 3.78
C LYS A 94 15.48 4.07 3.53
N GLU A 95 15.80 2.78 3.63
CA GLU A 95 17.15 2.28 3.37
C GLU A 95 17.60 2.52 1.93
N ILE A 96 16.69 2.39 0.96
CA ILE A 96 16.97 2.72 -0.46
C ILE A 96 16.76 4.21 -0.77
N GLN A 97 16.48 5.03 0.25
CA GLN A 97 16.25 6.47 0.15
C GLN A 97 15.13 6.87 -0.83
N CYS A 98 14.11 6.02 -0.98
CA CYS A 98 12.92 6.30 -1.79
C CYS A 98 11.86 7.03 -0.97
N PHE A 99 12.16 8.27 -0.60
CA PHE A 99 11.34 9.05 0.34
C PHE A 99 9.95 9.41 -0.19
N ASP A 100 9.75 9.43 -1.52
CA ASP A 100 8.43 9.69 -2.09
C ASP A 100 7.48 8.51 -1.85
N ALA A 101 7.97 7.26 -1.95
CA ALA A 101 7.22 6.08 -1.57
C ALA A 101 6.94 6.04 -0.05
N VAL A 102 7.90 6.51 0.77
CA VAL A 102 7.70 6.65 2.22
C VAL A 102 6.59 7.65 2.54
N LYS A 103 6.58 8.82 1.88
CA LYS A 103 5.52 9.82 2.05
C LYS A 103 4.15 9.28 1.62
N LEU A 104 4.12 8.51 0.52
CA LEU A 104 2.91 7.85 0.04
C LEU A 104 2.32 6.87 1.07
N LEU A 105 3.17 6.12 1.78
CA LEU A 105 2.74 5.12 2.76
C LEU A 105 2.48 5.66 4.16
N ALA A 106 2.87 6.90 4.47
CA ALA A 106 2.72 7.49 5.80
C ALA A 106 1.29 7.40 6.37
N PRO A 107 0.21 7.65 5.60
CA PRO A 107 -1.16 7.53 6.10
C PRO A 107 -1.59 6.10 6.47
N TYR A 108 -0.86 5.09 5.98
CA TYR A 108 -1.18 3.68 6.16
C TYR A 108 -0.31 3.01 7.23
N MET A 109 0.56 3.75 7.91
CA MET A 109 1.44 3.16 8.93
C MET A 109 0.67 2.72 10.18
N HIS A 110 -0.38 3.43 10.57
CA HIS A 110 -1.14 3.13 11.77
C HIS A 110 -2.63 3.39 11.52
N TYR A 111 -3.47 2.63 12.21
CA TYR A 111 -4.85 3.02 12.43
C TYR A 111 -5.11 3.10 13.93
N ILE A 112 -5.86 4.11 14.33
CA ILE A 112 -6.28 4.28 15.72
C ILE A 112 -7.51 3.39 15.91
N GLY A 113 -7.30 2.23 16.55
CA GLY A 113 -8.41 1.44 17.07
C GLY A 113 -8.78 2.01 18.44
N VAL A 114 -9.94 2.65 18.56
CA VAL A 114 -10.49 2.96 19.89
C VAL A 114 -11.04 1.65 20.43
N CYS A 115 -10.36 1.07 21.42
CA CYS A 115 -10.88 -0.06 22.17
C CYS A 115 -12.05 0.43 23.02
N SER A 116 -13.27 0.33 22.48
CA SER A 116 -14.47 0.31 23.32
C SER A 116 -14.42 -0.98 24.13
N HIS A 117 -13.94 -0.93 25.37
CA HIS A 117 -14.21 -1.99 26.34
C HIS A 117 -15.72 -1.99 26.64
N SER A 118 -16.53 -2.51 25.73
CA SER A 118 -17.91 -2.85 26.01
C SER A 118 -17.98 -4.36 26.22
N ALA A 119 -18.18 -4.72 27.48
CA ALA A 119 -18.72 -6.02 27.86
C ALA A 119 -19.83 -6.45 26.90
N LEU A 120 -19.85 -7.75 26.63
CA LEU A 120 -20.91 -8.50 25.97
C LEU A 120 -22.28 -7.81 26.05
N THR A 121 -22.82 -7.39 24.91
CA THR A 121 -24.16 -7.75 24.42
C THR A 121 -24.48 -6.98 23.13
N GLU A 122 -24.88 -7.76 22.13
CA GLU A 122 -25.78 -7.46 21.02
C GLU A 122 -25.55 -6.25 20.08
N SER A 123 -25.48 -6.63 18.79
CA SER A 123 -25.83 -5.90 17.58
C SER A 123 -26.21 -4.41 17.67
N VAL A 124 -25.63 -3.59 16.78
CA VAL A 124 -26.33 -2.97 15.65
C VAL A 124 -25.39 -2.01 14.88
N SER A 125 -25.38 -2.21 13.56
CA SER A 125 -25.18 -1.21 12.48
C SER A 125 -23.85 -0.45 12.37
N SER A 126 -22.96 -1.00 11.55
CA SER A 126 -21.99 -0.20 10.78
C SER A 126 -22.71 0.68 9.75
N LYS A 127 -22.83 1.98 10.05
CA LYS A 127 -23.13 3.03 9.07
C LYS A 127 -22.28 4.26 9.34
N ALA A 128 -21.08 4.34 8.76
CA ALA A 128 -20.38 5.62 8.54
C ALA A 128 -19.20 5.47 7.58
N CYS A 129 -19.46 5.28 6.28
CA CYS A 129 -18.49 5.57 5.22
C CYS A 129 -19.23 5.90 3.91
N GLN A 130 -20.05 6.96 3.88
CA GLN A 130 -20.56 7.55 2.64
C GLN A 130 -20.86 9.05 2.75
N LYS A 131 -19.93 9.88 2.26
CA LYS A 131 -20.15 11.10 1.45
C LYS A 131 -18.74 11.62 1.14
N ILE A 132 -18.32 11.75 -0.12
CA ILE A 132 -18.76 12.79 -1.05
C ILE A 132 -18.89 12.21 -2.47
N LYS A 133 -20.08 12.36 -3.08
CA LYS A 133 -20.32 12.20 -4.53
C LYS A 133 -20.61 13.58 -5.13
N LYS A 134 -20.12 13.79 -6.36
CA LYS A 134 -20.83 14.35 -7.53
C LYS A 134 -20.70 15.85 -7.85
N LEU A 135 -20.01 16.12 -8.96
CA LEU A 135 -20.41 17.01 -10.09
C LEU A 135 -19.74 16.39 -11.35
N LYS A 136 -20.36 15.42 -12.07
CA LYS A 136 -21.15 15.58 -13.33
C LYS A 136 -20.67 16.77 -14.21
N SER A 137 -19.88 16.53 -15.25
CA SER A 137 -20.24 16.12 -16.64
C SER A 137 -20.54 17.29 -17.59
N SER A 138 -19.69 17.52 -18.59
CA SER A 138 -20.09 18.11 -19.88
C SER A 138 -19.23 17.57 -21.05
N SER A 139 -19.85 16.64 -21.77
CA SER A 139 -19.78 16.33 -23.21
C SER A 139 -18.85 17.17 -24.12
N LYS A 140 -18.06 16.48 -24.96
CA LYS A 140 -18.14 16.58 -26.44
C LYS A 140 -17.48 15.38 -27.15
N LYS A 141 -18.06 15.04 -28.30
CA LYS A 141 -18.04 13.81 -29.11
C LYS A 141 -16.77 13.68 -30.02
N PRO A 142 -16.61 12.56 -30.78
CA PRO A 142 -15.38 12.07 -31.39
C PRO A 142 -15.10 12.69 -32.76
N THR A 143 -13.86 12.55 -33.21
CA THR A 143 -13.47 12.68 -34.60
C THR A 143 -12.57 11.53 -34.97
N ASP A 144 -12.97 10.87 -36.05
CA ASP A 144 -12.36 9.74 -36.73
C ASP A 144 -10.88 9.99 -37.06
N PHE A 145 -10.06 8.96 -36.96
CA PHE A 145 -8.82 8.89 -37.72
C PHE A 145 -8.77 7.61 -38.52
N ASP A 146 -8.54 7.87 -39.80
CA ASP A 146 -8.70 7.03 -40.96
C ASP A 146 -7.61 5.95 -41.03
N SER A 147 -7.98 4.82 -41.60
CA SER A 147 -7.09 3.70 -41.88
C SER A 147 -6.46 3.90 -43.25
N THR A 148 -5.13 3.90 -43.35
CA THR A 148 -4.47 3.65 -44.63
C THR A 148 -3.17 2.89 -44.45
N GLU A 149 -3.31 1.59 -44.69
CA GLU A 149 -2.46 0.68 -45.47
C GLU A 149 -0.93 0.77 -45.33
N ILE A 150 -0.40 -0.33 -44.80
CA ILE A 150 0.99 -0.76 -44.85
C ILE A 150 1.24 -1.35 -46.26
N SER A 151 2.11 -0.72 -47.04
CA SER A 151 2.74 -1.35 -48.20
C SER A 151 4.23 -1.58 -47.88
N CYS A 152 4.62 -2.85 -47.74
CA CYS A 152 6.02 -3.27 -47.73
C CYS A 152 6.32 -3.93 -49.07
N ASP A 153 6.94 -3.17 -49.98
CA ASP A 153 7.46 -3.72 -51.22
C ASP A 153 8.69 -4.60 -50.96
N ARG A 154 8.63 -5.77 -51.60
CA ARG A 154 9.60 -6.86 -51.56
C ARG A 154 10.62 -6.62 -52.67
N SER A 155 11.85 -6.28 -52.33
CA SER A 155 12.96 -6.27 -53.29
C SER A 155 13.23 -7.70 -53.76
N THR A 156 13.39 -7.85 -55.07
CA THR A 156 13.89 -9.07 -55.72
C THR A 156 15.39 -8.99 -55.87
#